data_AF-A0A194RM69-F1
#
_entry.id   AF-A0A194RM69-F1
#
_cell.length_a   1.000
_cell.length_b   1.000
_cell.length_c   1.000
_cell.angle_alpha   90.00
_cell.angle_beta   90.00
_cell.angle_gamma   90.00
#
_symmetry.space_group_name_H-M   'P 1'
#
loop_
_entity.id
_entity.type
_entity.pdbx_description
1 polymer ?
#
loop_
_entity_poly.entity_id
_entity_poly.type
_entity_poly.pdbx_seq_one_letter_code
_entity_poly.pdbx_strand_id
1 'polypeptide(L)'
;MDLYLLAELKTISLKVTTVDMQKPPPDFRTNFEATHPPILIDNGLAILENEKIERHIMKSVPGGHNLFVQDKEVASLIENLYSKLKLVLVRKDEQKSAALRAHLGRIDALLERRATRSVTAKALKMKKHEELETPTFTTSIPIDVNDLSATE
;
A
#
# COMPACT_ATOMS: atom_id res chain seq x y z
N MET A 1 0.35 0.50 3.62
CA MET A 1 1.13 1.21 4.67
C MET A 1 0.76 2.68 4.70
N ASP A 2 0.78 3.34 3.55
CA ASP A 2 0.49 4.78 3.40
C ASP A 2 -0.84 5.23 4.01
N LEU A 3 -1.95 4.53 3.72
CA LEU A 3 -3.26 4.84 4.32
C LEU A 3 -3.30 4.66 5.84
N TYR A 4 -2.53 3.71 6.39
CA TYR A 4 -2.45 3.49 7.84
C TYR A 4 -1.77 4.66 8.53
N LEU A 5 -0.70 5.20 7.93
CA LEU A 5 -0.05 6.42 8.41
C LEU A 5 -0.99 7.63 8.42
N LEU A 6 -1.83 7.79 7.39
CA LEU A 6 -2.84 8.86 7.35
C LEU A 6 -3.90 8.68 8.44
N ALA A 7 -4.35 7.44 8.67
CA ALA A 7 -5.31 7.11 9.72
C ALA A 7 -4.74 7.37 11.12
N GLU A 8 -3.48 6.99 11.39
CA GLU A 8 -2.78 7.27 12.65
C GLU A 8 -2.65 8.78 12.92
N LEU A 9 -2.45 9.57 11.86
CA LEU A 9 -2.44 11.03 11.94
C LEU A 9 -3.84 11.64 12.10
N LYS A 10 -4.88 10.79 12.20
CA LYS A 10 -6.29 11.15 12.33
C LYS A 10 -6.79 12.03 11.18
N THR A 11 -6.16 11.94 10.00
CA THR A 11 -6.60 12.69 8.81
C THR A 11 -7.71 11.99 8.06
N ILE A 12 -7.84 10.67 8.23
CA ILE A 12 -8.88 9.84 7.64
C ILE A 12 -9.37 8.79 8.63
N SER A 13 -10.58 8.28 8.38
CA SER A 13 -11.02 6.99 8.92
C SER A 13 -10.66 5.90 7.92
N LEU A 14 -10.04 4.81 8.39
CA LEU A 14 -9.63 3.69 7.55
C LEU A 14 -10.32 2.41 8.00
N LYS A 15 -11.04 1.77 7.07
CA LYS A 15 -11.57 0.42 7.25
C LYS A 15 -10.90 -0.50 6.23
N VAL A 16 -10.26 -1.57 6.73
CA VAL A 16 -9.67 -2.61 5.88
C VAL A 16 -10.62 -3.79 5.81
N THR A 17 -10.95 -4.22 4.59
CA THR A 17 -11.79 -5.40 4.35
C THR A 17 -10.96 -6.45 3.62
N THR A 18 -10.87 -7.64 4.18
CA THR A 18 -10.17 -8.78 3.56
C THR A 18 -11.15 -9.58 2.70
N VAL A 19 -10.72 -9.95 1.49
CA VAL A 19 -11.52 -10.73 0.54
C VAL A 19 -10.78 -12.02 0.21
N ASP A 20 -11.44 -13.16 0.41
CA ASP A 20 -10.94 -14.45 -0.06
C ASP A 20 -11.20 -14.56 -1.58
N MET A 21 -10.13 -14.47 -2.38
CA MET A 21 -10.25 -14.56 -3.84
C MET A 21 -10.52 -15.99 -4.35
N GLN A 22 -10.38 -17.03 -3.51
CA GLN A 22 -10.79 -18.40 -3.86
C GLN A 22 -12.30 -18.58 -3.69
N LYS A 23 -12.91 -17.85 -2.76
CA LYS A 23 -14.35 -17.85 -2.47
C LYS A 23 -14.83 -16.40 -2.26
N PRO A 24 -14.84 -15.56 -3.30
CA PRO A 24 -15.21 -14.17 -3.16
C PRO A 24 -16.71 -14.06 -2.80
N PRO A 25 -17.10 -13.02 -2.05
CA PRO A 25 -18.51 -12.71 -1.82
C PRO A 25 -19.29 -12.62 -3.15
N PRO A 26 -20.57 -13.04 -3.19
CA PRO A 26 -21.35 -13.09 -4.43
C PRO A 26 -21.41 -11.75 -5.18
N ASP A 27 -21.50 -10.66 -4.45
CA ASP A 27 -21.58 -9.27 -4.92
C ASP A 27 -20.22 -8.72 -5.38
N PHE A 28 -19.10 -9.27 -4.91
CA PHE A 28 -17.76 -8.76 -5.25
C PHE A 28 -17.49 -8.78 -6.76
N ARG A 29 -17.89 -9.86 -7.45
CA ARG A 29 -17.67 -10.00 -8.90
C ARG A 29 -18.48 -9.00 -9.70
N THR A 30 -19.73 -8.77 -9.29
CA THR A 30 -20.63 -7.82 -9.94
C THR A 30 -20.16 -6.38 -9.72
N ASN A 31 -19.70 -6.05 -8.51
CA ASN A 31 -19.34 -4.70 -8.13
C ASN A 31 -17.94 -4.27 -8.62
N PHE A 32 -17.02 -5.21 -8.82
CA PHE A 32 -15.61 -4.90 -9.13
C PHE A 32 -15.06 -5.63 -10.37
N GLU A 33 -15.94 -6.21 -11.19
CA GLU A 33 -15.60 -6.83 -12.48
C GLU A 33 -14.47 -7.87 -12.40
N ALA A 34 -14.41 -8.62 -11.29
CA ALA A 34 -13.33 -9.57 -10.99
C ALA A 34 -11.92 -8.96 -10.94
N THR A 35 -11.79 -7.64 -10.75
CA THR A 35 -10.52 -6.98 -10.50
C THR A 35 -9.87 -7.55 -9.23
N HIS A 36 -8.59 -7.88 -9.32
CA HIS A 36 -7.83 -8.32 -8.17
C HIS A 36 -7.58 -7.15 -7.21
N PRO A 37 -7.72 -7.35 -5.89
CA PRO A 37 -7.25 -6.38 -4.90
C PRO A 37 -5.77 -6.02 -5.10
N PRO A 38 -5.32 -4.81 -4.70
CA PRO A 38 -6.03 -3.85 -3.86
C PRO A 38 -7.10 -3.03 -4.60
N ILE A 39 -8.21 -2.73 -3.90
CA ILE A 39 -9.28 -1.83 -4.35
C ILE A 39 -9.45 -0.76 -3.26
N LEU A 40 -9.56 0.51 -3.66
CA LEU A 40 -9.85 1.62 -2.75
C LEU A 40 -11.30 2.06 -2.95
N ILE A 41 -12.04 2.20 -1.85
CA ILE A 41 -13.39 2.80 -1.85
C ILE A 41 -13.32 4.07 -1.01
N ASP A 42 -13.62 5.21 -1.62
CA ASP A 42 -13.64 6.52 -0.97
C ASP A 42 -14.99 7.19 -1.22
N ASN A 43 -15.80 7.35 -0.18
CA ASN A 43 -17.15 7.94 -0.25
C ASN A 43 -18.03 7.36 -1.37
N GLY A 44 -18.00 6.02 -1.52
CA GLY A 44 -18.76 5.29 -2.55
C GLY A 44 -18.07 5.20 -3.92
N LEU A 45 -16.99 5.95 -4.16
CA LEU A 45 -16.19 5.84 -5.38
C LEU A 45 -15.21 4.68 -5.27
N ALA A 46 -15.39 3.67 -6.13
CA ALA A 46 -14.46 2.54 -6.26
C ALA A 46 -13.33 2.87 -7.25
N ILE A 47 -12.08 2.67 -6.81
CA ILE A 47 -10.86 2.89 -7.59
C ILE A 47 -10.10 1.57 -7.64
N LEU A 48 -9.99 1.01 -8.84
CA LEU A 48 -9.62 -0.40 -9.05
C LEU A 48 -8.16 -0.59 -9.53
N GLU A 49 -7.56 0.41 -10.15
CA GLU A 49 -6.20 0.32 -10.69
C GLU A 49 -5.17 0.92 -9.74
N ASN A 50 -4.05 0.21 -9.51
CA ASN A 50 -2.99 0.64 -8.58
C ASN A 50 -2.51 2.08 -8.82
N GLU A 51 -2.23 2.45 -10.08
CA GLU A 51 -1.76 3.81 -10.40
C GLU A 51 -2.83 4.89 -10.10
N LYS A 52 -4.11 4.54 -10.28
CA LYS A 52 -5.22 5.43 -9.96
C LYS A 52 -5.41 5.54 -8.45
N ILE A 53 -5.25 4.43 -7.71
CA ILE A 53 -5.27 4.41 -6.25
C ILE A 53 -4.19 5.33 -5.70
N GLU A 54 -2.92 5.14 -6.10
CA GLU A 54 -1.81 5.99 -5.65
C GLU A 54 -2.06 7.48 -5.96
N ARG A 55 -2.51 7.77 -7.20
CA ARG A 55 -2.81 9.14 -7.62
C ARG A 55 -3.96 9.76 -6.81
N HIS A 56 -4.99 8.97 -6.48
CA HIS A 56 -6.11 9.42 -5.66
C HIS A 56 -5.68 9.70 -4.23
N ILE A 57 -4.88 8.82 -3.61
CA ILE A 57 -4.31 9.06 -2.28
C ILE A 57 -3.48 10.34 -2.29
N MET A 58 -2.61 10.53 -3.28
CA MET A 58 -1.76 11.72 -3.37
C MET A 58 -2.55 13.02 -3.50
N LYS A 59 -3.62 13.04 -4.31
CA LYS A 59 -4.33 14.28 -4.71
C LYS A 59 -5.59 14.56 -3.89
N SER A 60 -6.36 13.53 -3.57
CA SER A 60 -7.71 13.66 -3.02
C SER A 60 -7.75 13.41 -1.51
N VAL A 61 -6.82 12.62 -0.97
CA VAL A 61 -6.82 12.27 0.46
C VAL A 61 -6.05 13.32 1.29
N PRO A 62 -6.64 13.84 2.39
CA PRO A 62 -5.97 14.78 3.28
C PRO A 62 -4.64 14.26 3.82
N GLY A 63 -3.56 15.03 3.60
CA GLY A 63 -2.19 14.67 3.99
C GLY A 63 -1.48 13.71 3.04
N GLY A 64 -2.16 13.18 2.02
CA GLY A 64 -1.60 12.20 1.08
C GLY A 64 -0.38 12.72 0.32
N HIS A 65 -0.39 13.98 -0.14
CA HIS A 65 0.76 14.61 -0.81
C HIS A 65 2.06 14.58 0.02
N ASN A 66 1.99 14.48 1.35
CA ASN A 66 3.18 14.40 2.22
C ASN A 66 3.81 13.00 2.24
N LEU A 67 3.08 11.97 1.82
CA LEU A 67 3.57 10.60 1.74
C LEU A 67 4.36 10.34 0.45
N PHE A 68 3.97 10.97 -0.65
CA PHE A 68 4.61 10.80 -1.96
C PHE A 68 5.77 11.77 -2.13
N VAL A 69 6.90 11.45 -1.49
CA VAL A 69 8.14 12.23 -1.63
C VAL A 69 8.81 11.89 -2.96
N GLN A 70 8.99 12.91 -3.81
CA GLN A 70 9.72 12.77 -5.07
C GLN A 70 11.23 12.77 -4.83
N ASP A 71 11.79 11.60 -4.51
CA ASP A 71 13.22 11.39 -4.36
C ASP A 71 13.74 10.49 -5.49
N LYS A 72 14.35 11.09 -6.51
CA LYS A 72 14.86 10.36 -7.69
C LYS A 72 15.96 9.37 -7.34
N GLU A 73 16.80 9.68 -6.35
CA GLU A 73 17.88 8.78 -5.91
C GLU A 73 17.27 7.53 -5.26
N VAL A 74 16.29 7.72 -4.38
CA VAL A 74 15.59 6.60 -3.74
C VAL A 74 14.79 5.80 -4.76
N ALA A 75 14.05 6.45 -5.67
CA ALA A 75 13.27 5.77 -6.70
C ALA A 75 14.14 4.85 -7.57
N SER A 76 15.29 5.36 -8.04
CA SER A 76 16.26 4.56 -8.80
C SER A 76 16.89 3.45 -7.95
N LEU A 77 17.17 3.72 -6.68
CA LEU A 77 17.76 2.75 -5.77
C LEU A 77 16.82 1.57 -5.49
N ILE A 78 15.53 1.79 -5.29
CA ILE A 78 14.58 0.70 -4.96
C ILE A 78 14.05 -0.03 -6.20
N GLU A 79 14.27 0.54 -7.39
CA GLU A 79 13.85 -0.04 -8.65
C GLU A 79 14.36 -1.48 -8.81
N ASN A 80 13.50 -2.38 -9.30
CA ASN A 80 13.81 -3.80 -9.55
C ASN A 80 14.25 -4.64 -8.34
N LEU A 81 14.26 -4.09 -7.11
CA LEU A 81 14.65 -4.83 -5.91
C LEU A 81 13.78 -6.09 -5.71
N TYR A 82 12.45 -5.93 -5.80
CA TYR A 82 11.51 -7.04 -5.64
C TYR A 82 11.66 -8.09 -6.74
N SER A 83 11.95 -7.67 -7.97
CA SER A 83 12.21 -8.59 -9.08
C SER A 83 13.44 -9.47 -8.82
N LYS A 84 14.50 -8.92 -8.23
CA LYS A 84 15.68 -9.70 -7.81
C LYS A 84 15.35 -10.71 -6.72
N LEU A 85 14.51 -10.33 -5.75
CA LEU A 85 14.03 -11.26 -4.72
C LEU A 85 13.26 -12.43 -5.35
N LYS A 86 12.30 -12.14 -6.25
CA LYS A 86 11.54 -13.19 -6.96
C LYS A 86 12.46 -14.20 -7.64
N LEU A 87 13.52 -13.72 -8.30
CA LEU A 87 14.48 -14.58 -8.98
C LEU A 87 15.23 -15.52 -8.04
N VAL A 88 15.51 -15.10 -6.81
CA VAL A 88 16.13 -15.94 -5.76
C VAL A 88 15.14 -16.99 -5.24
N LEU A 89 13.86 -16.63 -5.13
CA LEU A 89 12.81 -17.53 -4.63
C LEU A 89 12.45 -18.65 -5.61
N VAL A 90 12.56 -18.41 -6.92
CA VAL A 90 12.27 -19.44 -7.95
C VAL A 90 13.25 -20.61 -7.85
N ARG A 91 14.54 -20.32 -7.66
CA ARG A 91 15.57 -21.35 -7.47
C ARG A 91 16.75 -20.76 -6.73
N LYS A 92 17.29 -21.53 -5.78
CA LYS A 92 18.53 -21.19 -5.08
C LYS A 92 19.67 -21.10 -6.09
N ASP A 93 20.15 -19.89 -6.30
CA ASP A 93 21.17 -19.51 -7.27
C ASP A 93 22.09 -18.49 -6.60
N GLU A 94 23.37 -18.83 -6.50
CA GLU A 94 24.33 -18.05 -5.74
C GLU A 94 24.65 -16.71 -6.41
N GLN A 95 24.62 -16.65 -7.75
CA GLN A 95 24.82 -15.42 -8.50
C GLN A 95 23.65 -14.44 -8.28
N LYS A 96 22.41 -14.93 -8.35
CA LYS A 96 21.21 -14.12 -8.08
C LYS A 96 21.16 -13.66 -6.63
N SER A 97 21.58 -14.52 -5.70
CA SER A 97 21.68 -14.19 -4.28
C SER A 97 22.73 -13.11 -4.02
N ALA A 98 23.90 -13.20 -4.65
CA ALA A 98 24.94 -12.18 -4.59
C ALA A 98 24.46 -10.86 -5.18
N ALA A 99 23.75 -10.87 -6.30
CA ALA A 99 23.19 -9.67 -6.93
C ALA A 99 22.14 -8.97 -6.05
N LEU A 100 21.30 -9.73 -5.34
CA LEU A 100 20.36 -9.19 -4.36
C LEU A 100 21.10 -8.60 -3.16
N ARG A 101 22.08 -9.31 -2.60
CA ARG A 101 22.90 -8.83 -1.46
C ARG A 101 23.65 -7.53 -1.80
N ALA A 102 24.27 -7.46 -2.98
CA ALA A 102 24.91 -6.24 -3.45
C ALA A 102 23.91 -5.08 -3.60
N HIS A 103 22.67 -5.35 -4.01
CA HIS A 103 21.62 -4.33 -4.06
C HIS A 103 21.24 -3.85 -2.66
N LEU A 104 21.02 -4.77 -1.72
CA LEU A 104 20.72 -4.45 -0.33
C LEU A 104 21.84 -3.64 0.32
N GLY A 105 23.11 -3.97 0.05
CA GLY A 105 24.26 -3.21 0.53
C GLY A 105 24.29 -1.76 0.04
N ARG A 106 23.79 -1.47 -1.17
CA ARG A 106 23.63 -0.08 -1.64
C ARG A 106 22.53 0.67 -0.89
N ILE A 107 21.47 -0.02 -0.47
CA ILE A 107 20.40 0.57 0.35
C ILE A 107 20.93 0.90 1.74
N ASP A 108 21.66 -0.05 2.33
CA ASP A 108 22.30 0.10 3.63
C ASP A 108 23.27 1.30 3.64
N ALA A 109 24.18 1.38 2.65
CA ALA A 109 25.11 2.50 2.51
C ALA A 109 24.38 3.85 2.32
N LEU A 110 23.24 3.89 1.64
CA LEU A 110 22.44 5.12 1.52
C LEU A 110 21.86 5.53 2.87
N LEU A 111 21.32 4.57 3.64
CA LEU A 111 20.74 4.83 4.96
C LEU A 111 21.81 5.32 5.94
N GLU A 112 23.00 4.69 5.94
CA GLU A 112 24.14 5.14 6.73
C GLU A 112 24.56 6.56 6.36
N ARG A 113 24.71 6.84 5.06
CA ARG A 113 25.12 8.17 4.56
C ARG A 113 24.11 9.26 4.91
N ARG A 114 22.81 8.96 4.86
CA ARG A 114 21.75 9.93 5.17
C ARG A 114 21.52 10.08 6.67
N ALA A 115 21.98 9.13 7.49
CA ALA A 115 21.77 9.08 8.94
C ALA A 115 20.28 9.29 9.33
N THR A 116 19.36 8.74 8.52
CA THR A 116 17.92 8.92 8.67
C THR A 116 17.22 7.63 9.03
N ARG A 117 16.17 7.71 9.86
CA ARG A 117 15.34 6.55 10.28
C ARG A 117 14.61 5.87 9.12
N SER A 118 14.40 6.57 8.00
CA SER A 118 13.72 6.07 6.80
C SER A 118 14.53 6.40 5.56
N VAL A 119 14.29 5.65 4.48
CA VAL A 119 14.93 5.79 3.17
C VAL A 119 14.69 7.19 2.58
N THR A 120 13.50 7.74 2.79
CA THR A 120 13.21 9.16 2.59
C THR A 120 13.20 9.82 3.97
N ALA A 121 14.15 10.72 4.23
CA ALA A 121 14.35 11.43 5.50
C ALA A 121 13.07 12.10 6.08
N LYS A 122 12.05 12.24 5.25
CA LYS A 122 10.78 12.94 5.50
C LYS A 122 9.60 12.04 5.87
N ALA A 123 9.76 10.70 5.86
CA ALA A 123 8.67 9.81 6.25
C ALA A 123 8.21 10.17 7.67
N LEU A 124 6.92 10.50 7.79
CA LEU A 124 6.29 11.09 8.96
C LEU A 124 6.75 10.41 10.25
N LYS A 125 7.14 11.21 11.25
CA LYS A 125 7.47 10.71 12.59
C LYS A 125 6.22 10.05 13.19
N MET A 126 6.10 8.73 13.10
CA MET A 126 5.10 7.98 13.86
C MET A 126 5.36 8.22 15.36
N LYS A 127 4.36 8.79 16.06
CA LYS A 127 4.37 8.90 17.52
C LYS A 127 3.84 7.59 18.10
N LYS A 128 4.77 6.77 18.59
CA LYS A 128 4.58 5.44 19.21
C LYS A 128 4.09 4.33 18.28
N HIS A 129 4.76 3.17 18.40
CA HIS A 129 4.21 1.88 17.99
C HIS A 129 3.02 1.61 18.92
N GLU A 130 1.80 1.63 18.39
CA GLU A 130 0.67 0.95 19.01
C GLU A 130 0.53 -0.41 18.32
N GLU A 131 0.36 -1.46 19.11
CA GLU A 131 0.38 -2.85 18.63
C GLU A 131 -0.68 -3.05 17.54
N LEU A 132 -0.34 -3.71 16.43
CA LEU A 132 -1.31 -4.02 15.39
C LEU A 132 -2.45 -4.83 16.01
N GLU A 133 -3.65 -4.25 16.08
CA GLU A 133 -4.84 -5.01 16.46
C GLU A 133 -5.03 -6.18 15.50
N THR A 134 -5.52 -7.30 16.05
CA THR A 134 -5.75 -8.52 15.28
C THR A 134 -6.71 -8.24 14.12
N PRO A 135 -6.40 -8.70 12.89
CA PRO A 135 -7.24 -8.42 11.73
C PRO A 135 -8.64 -8.96 11.94
N THR A 136 -9.64 -8.08 11.82
CA THR A 136 -11.05 -8.45 11.85
C THR A 136 -11.46 -8.94 10.46
N PHE A 137 -11.96 -10.17 10.37
CA PHE A 137 -12.51 -10.73 9.14
C PHE A 137 -13.99 -10.38 9.05
N THR A 138 -14.43 -9.89 7.88
CA THR A 138 -15.85 -9.65 7.60
C THR A 138 -16.27 -10.48 6.40
N THR A 139 -17.46 -11.08 6.47
CA THR A 139 -18.11 -11.77 5.35
C THR A 139 -19.00 -10.84 4.53
N SER A 140 -19.06 -9.56 4.88
CA SER A 140 -19.84 -8.54 4.19
C SER A 140 -18.97 -7.32 3.88
N ILE A 141 -19.13 -6.81 2.66
CA ILE A 141 -18.60 -5.51 2.25
C ILE A 141 -19.54 -4.45 2.84
N PRO A 142 -19.04 -3.33 3.40
CA PRO A 142 -19.91 -2.23 3.81
C PRO A 142 -20.71 -1.67 2.62
N ILE A 143 -22.00 -2.04 2.64
CA ILE A 143 -23.22 -1.55 1.99
C ILE A 143 -23.12 -0.63 0.74
N ASP A 144 -23.75 -1.17 -0.30
CA ASP A 144 -24.40 -0.67 -1.52
C ASP A 144 -24.33 0.80 -1.97
N VAL A 145 -23.91 0.99 -3.22
CA VAL A 145 -23.90 2.26 -3.97
C VAL A 145 -25.33 2.77 -4.26
N ASN A 146 -26.35 1.92 -4.07
CA ASN A 146 -27.75 2.24 -4.38
C ASN A 146 -28.54 2.94 -3.25
N ASP A 147 -28.10 2.88 -1.99
CA ASP A 147 -28.87 3.42 -0.85
C ASP A 147 -28.79 4.95 -0.70
N LEU A 148 -28.01 5.65 -1.54
CA LEU A 148 -27.93 7.12 -1.55
C LEU A 148 -28.99 7.79 -2.43
N SER A 149 -29.85 7.02 -3.10
CA SER A 149 -30.89 7.54 -4.01
C SER A 149 -32.31 7.48 -3.44
N ALA A 150 -32.49 7.03 -2.20
CA ALA A 150 -33.80 6.88 -1.57
C ALA A 150 -33.90 7.66 -0.25
N THR A 151 -33.65 8.96 -0.30
CA THR A 151 -34.25 9.92 0.64
C THR A 151 -34.64 11.16 -0.15
N GLU A 152 -35.89 11.17 -0.63
CA GLU A 152 -36.66 12.39 -0.87
C GLU A 152 -36.95 13.12 0.46
#